data_AF-A0AAW2IU26-F1
#
_entry.id   AF-A0AAW2IU26-F1
#
_cell.length_a   1.000
_cell.length_b   1.000
_cell.length_c   1.000
_cell.angle_alpha   90.00
_cell.angle_beta   90.00
_cell.angle_gamma   90.00
#
_symmetry.space_group_name_H-M   'P 1'
#
loop_
_entity.id
_entity.type
_entity.pdbx_description
1 polymer ?
#
loop_
_entity_poly.entity_id
_entity_poly.type
_entity_poly.pdbx_seq_one_letter_code
_entity_poly.pdbx_strand_id
1 'polypeptide(L)'
;MSVIYGECDHIQRRDLWTTLCLLSEVDNEVPWCVLGDFNVVLDASEIRGRIADTTNAMNEFKECITEAALVNLPFTGCFFSWHNSSMGSRSLWKRLDRVLVNEAWLVKWPLTKYLCALPSTSDHSPLILSGYDRNYEKGMFRFDNFLANQPGFINTVWSTWKHTIYGTRMYGVITKMKALKPVFRAQRKRKGT
;
A
#
# COMPACT_ATOMS: atom_id res chain seq x y z
N MET A 1 2.96 13.84 0.78
CA MET A 1 3.26 12.40 0.73
C MET A 1 3.98 12.13 -0.58
N SER A 2 5.10 11.42 -0.53
CA SER A 2 5.90 11.04 -1.71
C SER A 2 5.93 9.53 -1.83
N VAL A 3 5.76 9.02 -3.05
CA VAL A 3 5.93 7.59 -3.36
C VAL A 3 7.22 7.44 -4.15
N ILE A 4 8.09 6.55 -3.71
CA ILE A 4 9.43 6.41 -4.29
C ILE A 4 9.65 5.02 -4.87
N TYR A 5 10.53 4.96 -5.86
CA TYR A 5 11.12 3.75 -6.39
C TYR A 5 12.60 4.04 -6.59
N GLY A 6 13.45 3.45 -5.76
CA GLY A 6 14.90 3.59 -5.82
C GLY A 6 15.46 2.71 -6.93
N GLU A 7 16.46 3.21 -7.64
CA GLU A 7 17.16 2.39 -8.64
C GLU A 7 17.83 1.17 -7.99
N CYS A 8 17.88 0.05 -8.73
CA CYS A 8 18.59 -1.15 -8.26
C CYS A 8 20.11 -0.91 -8.16
N ASP A 9 20.64 -0.12 -9.10
CA ASP A 9 22.04 0.30 -9.09
C ASP A 9 22.31 1.35 -8.00
N HIS A 10 23.29 1.07 -7.15
CA HIS A 10 23.57 1.92 -6.00
C HIS A 10 24.09 3.32 -6.36
N ILE A 11 24.75 3.50 -7.50
CA ILE A 11 25.28 4.81 -7.92
C ILE A 11 24.13 5.66 -8.43
N GLN A 12 23.28 5.10 -9.31
CA GLN A 12 22.12 5.81 -9.84
C GLN A 12 21.10 6.15 -8.75
N ARG A 13 21.00 5.29 -7.72
CA ARG A 13 20.10 5.54 -6.58
C ARG A 13 20.47 6.78 -5.76
N ARG A 14 21.70 7.30 -5.84
CA ARG A 14 22.12 8.50 -5.09
C ARG A 14 21.33 9.76 -5.46
N ASP A 15 20.84 9.85 -6.69
CA ASP A 15 20.00 10.97 -7.12
C ASP A 15 18.69 11.04 -6.31
N LEU A 16 18.15 9.88 -5.91
CA LEU A 16 17.00 9.81 -5.01
C LEU A 16 17.36 10.36 -3.63
N TRP A 17 18.54 10.05 -3.09
CA TRP A 17 18.99 10.57 -1.79
C TRP A 17 19.09 12.08 -1.79
N THR A 18 19.75 12.64 -2.79
CA THR A 18 19.84 14.10 -2.96
C THR A 18 18.45 14.73 -3.08
N THR A 19 17.55 14.12 -3.84
CA THR A 19 16.17 14.61 -3.98
C THR A 19 15.41 14.60 -2.65
N LEU A 20 15.55 13.53 -1.84
CA LEU A 20 14.89 13.45 -0.54
C LEU A 20 15.43 14.50 0.44
N CYS A 21 16.75 14.71 0.50
CA CYS A 21 17.34 15.75 1.35
C CYS A 21 16.84 17.14 0.91
N LEU A 22 16.87 17.46 -0.39
CA LEU A 22 16.35 18.74 -0.90
C LEU A 22 14.86 18.94 -0.59
N LEU A 23 14.04 17.90 -0.70
CA LEU A 23 12.61 17.99 -0.36
C LEU A 23 12.37 18.20 1.14
N SER A 24 13.24 17.67 1.99
CA SER A 24 13.15 17.88 3.44
C SER A 24 13.43 19.33 3.83
N GLU A 25 14.28 20.04 3.08
CA GLU A 25 14.62 21.44 3.36
C GLU A 25 13.50 22.43 2.99
N VAL A 26 12.56 22.02 2.12
CA VAL A 26 11.49 22.92 1.65
C VAL A 26 10.57 23.36 2.79
N ASP A 27 10.08 22.41 3.60
CA ASP A 27 9.21 22.70 4.74
C ASP A 27 9.17 21.51 5.73
N ASN A 28 9.96 21.60 6.79
CA ASN A 28 10.01 20.58 7.85
C ASN A 28 8.79 20.61 8.78
N GLU A 29 8.00 21.68 8.80
CA GLU A 29 6.80 21.79 9.62
C GLU A 29 5.59 21.11 8.97
N VAL A 30 5.65 20.85 7.67
CA VAL A 30 4.61 20.12 6.94
C VAL A 30 4.78 18.61 7.15
N PRO A 31 3.73 17.90 7.63
CA PRO A 31 3.73 16.45 7.74
C PRO A 31 4.10 15.74 6.43
N TRP A 32 5.23 15.05 6.43
CA TRP A 32 5.77 14.35 5.28
C TRP A 32 5.86 12.86 5.54
N CYS A 33 5.47 12.09 4.53
CA CYS A 33 5.53 10.63 4.51
C CYS A 33 6.10 10.22 3.16
N VAL A 34 7.16 9.43 3.20
CA VAL A 34 7.84 8.84 2.06
C VAL A 34 7.65 7.33 2.14
N LEU A 35 7.04 6.74 1.12
CA LEU A 35 6.81 5.29 1.09
C LEU A 35 7.19 4.69 -0.26
N GLY A 36 7.63 3.44 -0.25
CA GLY A 36 7.90 2.71 -1.48
C GLY A 36 9.08 1.77 -1.36
N ASP A 37 9.59 1.36 -2.52
CA ASP A 37 10.74 0.47 -2.66
C ASP A 37 12.02 1.29 -2.73
N PHE A 38 12.85 1.20 -1.69
CA PHE A 38 14.13 1.91 -1.65
C PHE A 38 15.26 1.13 -2.35
N ASN A 39 15.02 -0.13 -2.73
CA ASN A 39 16.02 -1.04 -3.29
C ASN A 39 17.31 -1.20 -2.46
N VAL A 40 17.24 -0.88 -1.16
CA VAL A 40 18.34 -1.00 -0.20
C VAL A 40 17.80 -1.32 1.19
N VAL A 41 18.55 -2.14 1.93
CA VAL A 41 18.29 -2.45 3.34
C VAL A 41 18.98 -1.43 4.25
N LEU A 42 18.49 -1.24 5.48
CA LEU A 42 19.18 -0.43 6.48
C LEU A 42 20.26 -1.23 7.21
N ASP A 43 20.00 -2.49 7.50
CA ASP A 43 20.88 -3.29 8.35
C ASP A 43 21.05 -4.71 7.82
N ALA A 44 22.16 -5.37 8.17
CA ALA A 44 22.43 -6.73 7.74
C ALA A 44 21.36 -7.71 8.28
N SER A 45 20.74 -7.38 9.42
CA SER A 45 19.58 -8.11 9.97
C SER A 45 18.34 -8.07 9.07
N GLU A 46 18.25 -7.13 8.13
CA GLU A 46 17.19 -7.04 7.15
C GLU A 46 17.44 -7.89 5.89
N ILE A 47 18.50 -8.72 5.91
CA ILE A 47 18.81 -9.70 4.87
C ILE A 47 18.75 -11.10 5.49
N ARG A 48 18.02 -12.01 4.83
CA ARG A 48 18.08 -13.45 5.13
C ARG A 48 18.47 -14.23 3.89
N GLY A 49 19.62 -14.89 3.98
CA GLY A 49 20.26 -15.60 2.88
C GLY A 49 21.73 -15.23 2.81
N ARG A 50 22.35 -15.41 1.64
CA ARG A 50 23.75 -15.01 1.44
C ARG A 50 23.85 -13.48 1.38
N ILE A 51 24.60 -12.90 2.31
CA ILE A 51 24.90 -11.46 2.33
C ILE A 51 25.87 -11.17 1.18
N ALA A 52 25.48 -10.27 0.29
CA ALA A 52 26.44 -9.53 -0.54
C ALA A 52 26.93 -8.34 0.28
N ASP A 53 28.18 -7.92 0.11
CA ASP A 53 28.75 -6.78 0.83
C ASP A 53 28.04 -5.49 0.40
N THR A 54 26.99 -5.10 1.12
CA THR A 54 26.12 -3.96 0.83
C THR A 54 26.39 -2.75 1.71
N THR A 55 27.49 -2.79 2.47
CA THR A 55 27.78 -1.85 3.56
C THR A 55 27.74 -0.38 3.13
N ASN A 56 28.33 -0.03 1.98
CA ASN A 56 28.35 1.36 1.49
C ASN A 56 26.94 1.87 1.16
N ALA A 57 26.16 1.10 0.40
CA ALA A 57 24.80 1.48 0.04
C ALA A 57 23.90 1.64 1.28
N MET A 58 24.12 0.81 2.31
CA MET A 58 23.40 0.89 3.59
C MET A 58 23.78 2.14 4.37
N ASN A 59 25.06 2.51 4.39
CA ASN A 59 25.54 3.72 5.06
C ASN A 59 25.01 4.97 4.38
N GLU A 60 25.12 5.06 3.05
CA GLU A 60 24.56 6.18 2.26
C GLU A 60 23.05 6.34 2.52
N PHE A 61 22.32 5.21 2.63
CA PHE A 61 20.90 5.28 2.93
C PHE A 61 20.61 5.75 4.37
N LYS A 62 21.39 5.31 5.36
CA LYS A 62 21.28 5.80 6.75
C LYS A 62 21.58 7.29 6.84
N GLU A 63 22.63 7.75 6.15
CA GLU A 63 23.01 9.15 6.08
C GLU A 63 21.89 10.00 5.49
N CYS A 64 21.33 9.61 4.34
CA CYS A 64 20.19 10.29 3.73
C CYS A 64 18.98 10.39 4.66
N ILE A 65 18.59 9.29 5.32
CA ILE A 65 17.45 9.30 6.26
C ILE A 65 17.70 10.25 7.43
N THR A 66 18.94 10.26 7.94
CA THR A 66 19.34 11.11 9.07
C THR A 66 19.34 12.58 8.67
N GLU A 67 19.93 12.90 7.50
CA GLU A 67 19.98 14.26 6.96
C GLU A 67 18.59 14.80 6.65
N ALA A 68 17.71 13.98 6.05
CA ALA A 68 16.33 14.34 5.76
C ALA A 68 15.41 14.37 7.00
N ALA A 69 15.95 14.17 8.21
CA ALA A 69 15.21 14.08 9.48
C ALA A 69 14.01 13.12 9.42
N LEU A 70 14.16 12.02 8.69
CA LEU A 70 13.15 11.00 8.50
C LEU A 70 13.33 9.88 9.53
N VAL A 71 12.22 9.32 10.00
CA VAL A 71 12.22 8.18 10.92
C VAL A 71 11.36 7.07 10.40
N ASN A 72 11.73 5.83 10.73
CA ASN A 72 10.96 4.66 10.36
C ASN A 72 9.61 4.65 11.07
N LEU A 73 8.53 4.58 10.29
CA LEU A 73 7.22 4.39 10.86
C LEU A 73 7.10 2.95 11.43
N PRO A 74 6.46 2.75 12.59
CA PRO A 74 6.21 1.42 13.12
C PRO A 74 5.41 0.55 12.14
N PHE A 75 5.68 -0.74 12.13
CA PHE A 75 5.02 -1.67 11.22
C PHE A 75 4.62 -2.98 11.88
N THR A 76 3.72 -3.70 11.21
CA THR A 76 3.26 -5.04 11.58
C THR A 76 3.27 -5.96 10.34
N GLY A 77 3.15 -7.26 10.52
CA GLY A 77 3.12 -8.24 9.44
C GLY A 77 4.50 -8.78 9.06
N CYS A 78 4.74 -8.95 7.75
CA CYS A 78 5.98 -9.52 7.23
C CYS A 78 7.18 -8.64 7.57
N PHE A 79 8.26 -9.25 8.07
CA PHE A 79 9.51 -8.54 8.33
C PHE A 79 10.28 -8.23 7.05
N PHE A 80 10.33 -9.19 6.11
CA PHE A 80 10.90 -9.02 4.79
C PHE A 80 9.81 -8.58 3.82
N SER A 81 10.12 -7.61 2.97
CA SER A 81 9.19 -7.11 1.96
C SER A 81 9.43 -7.74 0.60
N TRP A 82 10.61 -8.29 0.34
CA TRP A 82 10.99 -8.85 -0.96
C TRP A 82 11.59 -10.26 -0.83
N HIS A 83 11.28 -11.12 -1.80
CA HIS A 83 11.89 -12.45 -1.96
C HIS A 83 12.22 -12.75 -3.41
N ASN A 84 13.41 -13.28 -3.66
CA ASN A 84 13.86 -13.60 -5.03
C ASN A 84 13.20 -14.84 -5.67
N SER A 85 12.09 -15.35 -5.10
CA SER A 85 11.38 -16.56 -5.54
C SER A 85 12.25 -17.83 -5.66
N SER A 86 13.45 -17.83 -5.09
CA SER A 86 14.39 -18.96 -5.15
C SER A 86 14.34 -19.81 -3.89
N MET A 87 14.66 -21.10 -4.05
CA MET A 87 14.67 -22.09 -2.97
C MET A 87 16.10 -22.52 -2.58
N GLY A 88 16.24 -23.12 -1.40
CA GLY A 88 17.49 -23.66 -0.89
C GLY A 88 18.56 -22.59 -0.65
N SER A 89 19.81 -22.90 -1.01
CA SER A 89 20.98 -22.01 -0.81
C SER A 89 20.92 -20.70 -1.59
N ARG A 90 20.03 -20.61 -2.60
CA ARG A 90 19.80 -19.39 -3.40
C ARG A 90 18.67 -18.52 -2.86
N SER A 91 17.95 -18.96 -1.82
CA SER A 91 16.84 -18.19 -1.24
C SER A 91 17.35 -16.91 -0.60
N LEU A 92 16.81 -15.77 -1.02
CA LEU A 92 17.22 -14.46 -0.53
C LEU A 92 15.99 -13.61 -0.23
N TRP A 93 15.91 -13.14 1.01
CA TRP A 93 14.86 -12.26 1.50
C TRP A 93 15.47 -10.94 1.94
N LYS A 94 14.80 -9.83 1.60
CA LYS A 94 15.24 -8.49 1.95
C LYS A 94 14.07 -7.63 2.39
N ARG A 95 14.36 -6.61 3.19
CA ARG A 95 13.41 -5.54 3.50
C ARG A 95 13.76 -4.28 2.71
N LEU A 96 13.21 -4.18 1.51
CA LEU A 96 13.48 -3.08 0.57
C LEU A 96 12.41 -1.98 0.66
N ASP A 97 11.20 -2.36 1.02
CA ASP A 97 10.05 -1.47 1.10
C ASP A 97 9.85 -0.96 2.53
N ARG A 98 9.58 0.33 2.67
CA ARG A 98 9.42 0.99 3.98
C ARG A 98 8.58 2.25 3.87
N VAL A 99 8.09 2.69 5.03
CA VAL A 99 7.42 3.99 5.21
C VAL A 99 8.26 4.79 6.18
N LEU A 100 8.72 5.95 5.73
CA LEU A 100 9.48 6.93 6.48
C LEU A 100 8.65 8.19 6.65
N VAL A 101 8.75 8.85 7.81
CA VAL A 101 7.98 10.05 8.11
C VAL A 101 8.86 11.07 8.85
N ASN A 102 8.52 12.35 8.74
CA ASN A 102 9.18 13.38 9.57
C ASN A 102 8.48 13.53 10.93
N GLU A 103 9.06 14.34 11.82
CA GLU A 103 8.51 14.59 13.15
C GLU A 103 7.09 15.22 13.09
N ALA A 104 6.86 16.18 12.19
CA ALA A 104 5.56 16.82 12.01
C ALA A 104 4.43 15.79 11.72
N TRP A 105 4.74 14.74 10.97
CA TRP A 105 3.81 13.62 10.76
C TRP A 105 3.51 12.85 12.04
N LEU A 106 4.52 12.55 12.85
CA LEU A 106 4.34 11.83 14.11
C LEU A 106 3.56 12.66 15.14
N VAL A 107 3.79 13.97 15.19
CA VAL A 107 2.99 14.88 16.04
C VAL A 107 1.52 14.88 15.61
N LYS A 108 1.26 14.94 14.30
CA LYS A 108 -0.11 14.99 13.77
C LYS A 108 -0.85 13.66 13.83
N TRP A 109 -0.14 12.55 13.62
CA TRP A 109 -0.72 11.21 13.60
C TRP A 109 0.16 10.20 14.38
N PRO A 110 0.22 10.31 15.71
CA PRO A 110 1.15 9.54 16.55
C PRO A 110 0.90 8.04 16.58
N LEU A 111 -0.32 7.61 16.23
CA LEU A 111 -0.72 6.21 16.19
C LEU A 111 -0.61 5.57 14.80
N THR A 112 -0.03 6.28 13.82
CA THR A 112 0.11 5.73 12.47
C THR A 112 1.11 4.58 12.48
N LYS A 113 0.76 3.51 11.78
CA LYS A 113 1.63 2.37 11.50
C LYS A 113 1.33 1.86 10.10
N TYR A 114 2.15 0.96 9.58
CA TYR A 114 1.80 0.25 8.36
C TYR A 114 1.81 -1.27 8.54
N LEU A 115 1.05 -1.96 7.71
CA LEU A 115 1.08 -3.41 7.59
C LEU A 115 1.91 -3.77 6.35
N CYS A 116 2.98 -4.54 6.53
CA CYS A 116 3.61 -5.27 5.43
C CYS A 116 2.83 -6.58 5.25
N ALA A 117 1.97 -6.63 4.24
CA ALA A 117 1.06 -7.76 4.02
C ALA A 117 1.81 -8.99 3.49
N LEU A 118 1.15 -10.15 3.48
CA LEU A 118 1.69 -11.32 2.80
C LEU A 118 1.83 -11.03 1.29
N PRO A 119 2.93 -11.45 0.66
CA PRO A 119 3.05 -11.39 -0.80
C PRO A 119 1.98 -12.28 -1.42
N SER A 120 1.48 -11.88 -2.59
CA SER A 120 0.46 -12.63 -3.34
C SER A 120 1.02 -13.11 -4.67
N THR A 121 1.11 -12.21 -5.64
CA THR A 121 1.59 -12.52 -7.01
C THR A 121 2.89 -11.82 -7.37
N SER A 122 3.40 -10.93 -6.52
CA SER A 122 4.67 -10.24 -6.69
C SER A 122 5.70 -10.81 -5.72
N ASP A 123 6.97 -10.70 -6.11
CA ASP A 123 8.14 -10.84 -5.25
C ASP A 123 8.19 -9.80 -4.13
N HIS A 124 7.44 -8.69 -4.24
CA HIS A 124 7.22 -7.71 -3.19
C HIS A 124 5.92 -7.93 -2.39
N SER A 125 5.98 -7.53 -1.12
CA SER A 125 4.89 -7.52 -0.15
C SER A 125 4.24 -6.14 -0.10
N PRO A 126 2.91 -6.02 -0.30
CA PRO A 126 2.23 -4.73 -0.25
C PRO A 126 2.38 -4.03 1.10
N LEU A 127 2.65 -2.72 1.10
CA LEU A 127 2.62 -1.87 2.28
C LEU A 127 1.26 -1.17 2.41
N ILE A 128 0.60 -1.33 3.54
CA ILE A 128 -0.72 -0.75 3.82
C ILE A 128 -0.58 0.23 4.99
N LEU A 129 -0.52 1.52 4.68
CA LEU A 129 -0.48 2.59 5.67
C LEU A 129 -1.83 2.71 6.39
N SER A 130 -1.81 2.68 7.73
CA SER A 130 -2.99 2.74 8.58
C SER A 130 -2.82 3.80 9.67
N GLY A 131 -3.63 4.86 9.63
CA GLY A 131 -3.83 5.75 10.77
C GLY A 131 -4.94 5.20 11.67
N TYR A 132 -4.86 5.40 12.99
CA TYR A 132 -5.88 4.92 13.91
C TYR A 132 -7.27 5.52 13.58
N ASP A 133 -8.20 4.59 13.34
CA ASP A 133 -9.66 4.64 13.19
C ASP A 133 -10.34 5.96 12.74
N ARG A 134 -10.40 6.17 11.43
CA ARG A 134 -11.67 6.68 10.86
C ARG A 134 -12.61 5.49 10.80
N ASN A 135 -13.56 5.45 11.73
CA ASN A 135 -14.83 4.73 11.66
C ASN A 135 -14.94 3.88 10.40
N TYR A 136 -14.65 2.57 10.47
CA TYR A 136 -14.94 1.56 9.44
C TYR A 136 -15.81 2.12 8.30
N GLU A 137 -15.19 2.73 7.28
CA GLU A 137 -15.93 3.10 6.10
C GLU A 137 -16.40 1.77 5.53
N LYS A 138 -17.71 1.52 5.64
CA LYS A 138 -18.40 0.30 5.20
C LYS A 138 -17.69 -0.23 3.96
N GLY A 139 -17.01 -1.36 4.11
CA GLY A 139 -16.14 -1.91 3.07
C GLY A 139 -16.78 -1.79 1.68
N MET A 140 -15.95 -1.43 0.69
CA MET A 140 -16.37 -1.26 -0.69
C MET A 140 -17.27 -2.44 -1.09
N PHE A 141 -18.44 -2.14 -1.66
CA PHE A 141 -19.37 -3.19 -2.08
C PHE A 141 -18.65 -4.12 -3.07
N ARG A 142 -18.48 -5.39 -2.67
CA ARG A 142 -18.00 -6.46 -3.53
C ARG A 142 -19.22 -7.22 -4.05
N PHE A 143 -19.27 -7.43 -5.35
CA PHE A 143 -20.24 -8.32 -5.96
C PHE A 143 -19.73 -9.75 -5.82
N ASP A 144 -20.46 -10.59 -5.10
CA ASP A 144 -20.13 -12.00 -4.97
C ASP A 144 -20.79 -12.77 -6.12
N ASN A 145 -20.02 -13.57 -6.87
CA ASN A 145 -20.52 -14.29 -8.06
C ASN A 145 -21.75 -15.18 -7.78
N PHE A 146 -21.94 -15.65 -6.54
CA PHE A 146 -23.12 -16.43 -6.18
C PHE A 146 -24.43 -15.65 -6.37
N LEU A 147 -24.41 -14.31 -6.28
CA LEU A 147 -25.58 -13.47 -6.51
C LEU A 147 -26.09 -13.59 -7.94
N ALA A 148 -25.20 -13.77 -8.91
CA ALA A 148 -25.57 -13.99 -10.31
C ALA A 148 -26.32 -15.32 -10.51
N ASN A 149 -26.11 -16.29 -9.61
CA ASN A 149 -26.73 -17.61 -9.63
C ASN A 149 -28.04 -17.66 -8.82
N GLN A 150 -28.45 -16.57 -8.16
CA GLN A 150 -29.69 -16.54 -7.39
C GLN A 150 -30.93 -16.48 -8.29
N PRO A 151 -32.01 -17.21 -7.98
CA PRO A 151 -33.28 -17.05 -8.66
C PRO A 151 -33.74 -15.59 -8.64
N GLY A 152 -34.10 -15.05 -9.80
CA GLY A 152 -34.57 -13.66 -9.92
C GLY A 152 -33.46 -12.59 -10.01
N PHE A 153 -32.18 -12.98 -10.09
CA PHE A 153 -31.07 -12.05 -10.32
C PHE A 153 -31.29 -11.20 -11.59
N ILE A 154 -31.56 -11.86 -12.73
CA ILE A 154 -31.79 -11.18 -14.00
C ILE A 154 -33.00 -10.25 -13.93
N ASN A 155 -34.10 -10.69 -13.32
CA ASN A 155 -35.30 -9.85 -13.15
C ASN A 155 -35.00 -8.59 -12.31
N THR A 156 -34.19 -8.74 -11.26
CA THR A 156 -33.77 -7.63 -10.40
C THR A 156 -32.93 -6.61 -11.17
N VAL A 157 -31.92 -7.09 -11.91
CA VAL A 157 -31.06 -6.24 -12.74
C VAL A 157 -31.89 -5.52 -13.81
N TRP A 158 -32.70 -6.27 -14.55
CA TRP A 158 -33.55 -5.74 -15.62
C TRP A 158 -34.53 -4.68 -15.11
N SER A 159 -35.20 -4.94 -13.98
CA SER A 159 -36.12 -3.99 -13.37
C SER A 159 -35.45 -2.67 -13.00
N THR A 160 -34.18 -2.70 -12.59
CA THR A 160 -33.39 -1.49 -12.33
C THR A 160 -32.90 -0.84 -13.62
N TRP A 161 -32.55 -1.66 -14.61
CA TRP A 161 -31.95 -1.19 -15.86
C TRP A 161 -32.93 -0.52 -16.82
N LYS A 162 -34.23 -0.82 -16.72
CA LYS A 162 -35.28 -0.17 -17.54
C LYS A 162 -35.61 1.27 -17.12
N HIS A 163 -35.16 1.73 -15.94
CA HIS A 163 -35.42 3.10 -15.53
C HIS A 163 -34.61 4.09 -16.37
N THR A 164 -35.29 5.15 -16.82
CA THR A 164 -34.68 6.28 -17.52
C THR A 164 -33.90 7.12 -16.51
N ILE A 165 -32.65 7.42 -16.83
CA ILE A 165 -31.79 8.30 -16.02
C ILE A 165 -31.34 9.45 -16.89
N TYR A 166 -31.59 10.67 -16.43
CA TYR A 166 -31.17 11.90 -17.09
C TYR A 166 -29.72 12.21 -16.73
N GLY A 167 -28.90 12.55 -17.73
CA GLY A 167 -27.48 12.84 -17.58
C GLY A 167 -26.63 12.15 -18.63
N THR A 168 -25.31 12.12 -18.42
CA THR A 168 -24.39 11.43 -19.35
C THR A 168 -24.62 9.92 -19.30
N ARG A 169 -24.26 9.22 -20.39
CA ARG A 169 -24.39 7.76 -20.46
C ARG A 169 -23.70 7.05 -19.28
N MET A 170 -22.50 7.51 -18.92
CA MET A 170 -21.73 6.98 -17.80
C MET A 170 -22.40 7.26 -16.44
N TYR A 171 -22.98 8.46 -16.28
CA TYR A 171 -23.78 8.77 -15.10
C TYR A 171 -24.98 7.83 -14.95
N GLY A 172 -25.66 7.52 -16.06
CA GLY A 172 -26.76 6.54 -16.09
C GLY A 172 -26.33 5.15 -15.62
N VAL A 173 -25.19 4.65 -16.13
CA VAL A 173 -24.62 3.35 -15.73
C VAL A 173 -24.27 3.34 -14.24
N ILE A 174 -23.54 4.35 -13.76
CA ILE A 174 -23.13 4.43 -12.35
C ILE A 174 -24.35 4.49 -11.42
N THR A 175 -25.38 5.24 -11.80
CA THR A 175 -26.59 5.40 -10.97
C THR A 175 -27.38 4.10 -10.89
N LYS A 176 -27.53 3.36 -11.99
CA LYS A 176 -28.16 2.03 -11.99
C LYS A 176 -27.35 1.02 -11.17
N MET A 177 -26.02 1.03 -11.31
CA MET A 177 -25.14 0.19 -10.49
C MET A 177 -25.25 0.52 -9.00
N LYS A 178 -25.36 1.80 -8.62
CA LYS A 178 -25.58 2.23 -7.23
C LYS A 178 -26.95 1.78 -6.70
N ALA A 179 -28.00 1.84 -7.52
CA ALA A 179 -29.34 1.39 -7.15
C ALA A 179 -29.42 -0.13 -6.87
N LEU A 180 -28.59 -0.94 -7.53
CA LEU A 180 -28.51 -2.38 -7.29
C LEU A 180 -27.77 -2.76 -6.00
N LYS A 181 -26.85 -1.92 -5.51
CA LYS A 181 -26.05 -2.19 -4.30
C LYS A 181 -26.88 -2.55 -3.05
N PRO A 182 -27.91 -1.80 -2.64
CA PRO A 182 -28.70 -2.14 -1.45
C PRO A 182 -29.45 -3.47 -1.61
N VAL A 183 -29.93 -3.79 -2.82
CA VAL A 183 -30.64 -5.04 -3.10
C VAL A 183 -29.73 -6.24 -2.93
N PHE A 184 -28.54 -6.19 -3.52
CA PHE A 184 -27.53 -7.25 -3.38
C PHE A 184 -26.98 -7.37 -1.97
N ARG A 185 -26.85 -6.25 -1.23
CA ARG A 185 -26.49 -6.28 0.20
C ARG A 185 -27.55 -6.99 1.04
N ALA A 186 -28.83 -6.76 0.76
CA ALA A 186 -29.93 -7.44 1.47
C ALA A 186 -29.95 -8.95 1.16
N GLN A 187 -29.77 -9.33 -0.11
CA GLN A 187 -29.71 -10.74 -0.52
C GLN A 187 -28.52 -11.46 0.12
N ARG A 188 -27.35 -10.82 0.21
CA ARG A 188 -26.17 -11.37 0.89
C ARG A 188 -26.42 -11.65 2.39
N LYS A 189 -27.17 -10.79 3.08
CA LYS A 189 -27.49 -10.98 4.51
C LYS A 189 -28.39 -12.19 4.77
N ARG A 190 -29.27 -12.54 3.83
CA ARG A 190 -30.20 -13.69 3.95
C ARG A 190 -29.52 -15.07 3.89
N LYS A 191 -28.23 -15.13 3.54
CA LYS A 191 -27.43 -16.36 3.55
C LYS A 191 -27.00 -16.79 4.98
N GLY A 192 -27.14 -15.90 5.97
CA GLY A 192 -26.69 -16.12 7.36
C GLY A 192 -27.73 -16.65 8.34
N THR A 193 -28.89 -17.11 7.84
CA THR A 193 -29.96 -17.83 8.56
C THR A 193 -30.28 -19.07 7.77
#